data_AF-A0A969V0C2-F1
#
_entry.id   AF-A0A969V0C2-F1
#
_cell.length_a   1.000
_cell.length_b   1.000
_cell.length_c   1.000
_cell.angle_alpha   90.00
_cell.angle_beta   90.00
_cell.angle_gamma   90.00
#
_symmetry.space_group_name_H-M   'P 1'
#
loop_
_entity.id
_entity.type
_entity.pdbx_description
1 polymer ?
#
loop_
_entity_poly.entity_id
_entity_poly.type
_entity_poly.pdbx_seq_one_letter_code
_entity_poly.pdbx_strand_id
1 'polypeptide(L)'
;IVESRAVPRKILAFDLARNKTLENRRTLIDAGPKGTPDGFRVDMDGNLWCGWGMGSPDLDGVMIFAPDGKPIGRIALPERCANVCFGGLHRNRLFMAASTSLYALYVNTQGVAY
;
A
#
# COMPACT_ATOMS: atom_id res chain seq x y z
N ILE A 1 3.40 -7.22 -5.43
CA ILE A 1 2.32 -8.24 -5.34
C ILE A 1 2.04 -8.53 -3.88
N VAL A 2 0.78 -8.59 -3.44
CA VAL A 2 0.47 -9.00 -2.06
C VAL A 2 0.29 -10.51 -1.98
N GLU A 3 1.11 -11.17 -1.16
CA GLU A 3 1.03 -12.60 -0.86
C GLU A 3 0.09 -12.83 0.33
N SER A 4 -1.22 -12.75 0.08
CA SER A 4 -2.25 -12.68 1.13
C SER A 4 -2.48 -13.97 1.91
N ARG A 5 -1.95 -15.11 1.45
CA ARG A 5 -2.08 -16.43 2.10
C ARG A 5 -0.85 -16.85 2.91
N ALA A 6 0.22 -16.05 2.92
CA ALA A 6 1.39 -16.32 3.75
C ALA A 6 1.16 -15.89 5.21
N VAL A 7 1.89 -16.53 6.13
CA VAL A 7 1.93 -16.15 7.56
C VAL A 7 3.40 -16.01 7.96
N PRO A 8 3.88 -14.79 8.27
CA PRO A 8 3.21 -13.48 8.09
C PRO A 8 2.94 -13.16 6.61
N ARG A 9 1.98 -12.27 6.35
CA ARG A 9 1.67 -11.79 4.99
C ARG A 9 2.82 -10.94 4.47
N LYS A 10 3.03 -10.97 3.14
CA LYS A 10 4.16 -10.28 2.51
C LYS A 10 3.72 -9.44 1.32
N ILE A 11 4.45 -8.36 1.07
CA ILE A 11 4.45 -7.69 -0.24
C ILE A 11 5.74 -8.09 -0.94
N LEU A 12 5.59 -8.71 -2.10
CA LEU A 12 6.68 -9.18 -2.94
C LEU A 12 7.00 -8.16 -4.04
N ALA A 13 8.29 -8.01 -4.31
CA ALA A 13 8.82 -7.31 -5.48
C ALA A 13 9.45 -8.31 -6.45
N PHE A 14 9.43 -7.94 -7.72
CA PHE A 14 9.96 -8.70 -8.84
C PHE A 14 10.57 -7.70 -9.82
N ASP A 15 11.53 -8.18 -10.60
CA ASP A 15 12.00 -7.45 -11.77
C ASP A 15 11.13 -7.88 -12.97
N LEU A 16 10.72 -6.91 -13.79
CA LEU A 16 9.99 -7.20 -15.03
C LEU A 16 10.99 -7.29 -16.19
N ALA A 17 11.24 -8.51 -16.66
CA ALA A 17 12.12 -8.74 -17.79
C ALA A 17 11.50 -8.22 -19.11
N ARG A 18 12.33 -8.00 -20.13
CA ARG A 18 11.91 -7.43 -21.43
C ARG A 18 10.88 -8.29 -22.17
N ASN A 19 10.91 -9.59 -21.96
CA ASN A 19 9.95 -10.59 -22.45
C ASN A 19 8.63 -10.62 -21.63
N LYS A 20 8.46 -9.67 -20.69
CA LYS A 20 7.30 -9.55 -19.79
C LYS A 20 7.17 -10.67 -18.76
N THR A 21 8.25 -11.40 -18.45
CA THR A 21 8.27 -12.34 -17.32
C THR A 21 8.68 -11.64 -16.03
N LEU A 22 8.23 -12.19 -14.90
CA LEU A 22 8.63 -11.74 -13.57
C LEU A 22 9.82 -12.57 -13.08
N GLU A 23 10.89 -11.90 -12.69
CA GLU A 23 12.14 -12.51 -12.23
C GLU A 23 12.54 -11.94 -10.86
N ASN A 24 13.57 -12.53 -10.22
CA ASN A 24 14.16 -12.04 -8.97
C ASN A 24 13.14 -11.75 -7.85
N ARG A 25 12.25 -12.72 -7.59
CA ARG A 25 11.28 -12.66 -6.49
C ARG A 25 11.98 -12.36 -5.17
N ARG A 26 11.55 -11.29 -4.51
CA ARG A 26 12.05 -10.88 -3.19
C ARG A 26 10.93 -10.37 -2.30
N THR A 27 11.10 -10.55 -1.00
CA THR A 27 10.23 -9.90 -0.01
C THR A 27 10.61 -8.43 0.06
N LEU A 28 9.68 -7.53 -0.27
CA LEU A 28 9.85 -6.09 -0.08
C LEU A 28 9.40 -5.69 1.33
N ILE A 29 8.24 -6.18 1.76
CA ILE A 29 7.67 -5.90 3.09
C ILE A 29 7.24 -7.23 3.70
N ASP A 30 7.70 -7.47 4.93
CA ASP A 30 7.12 -8.46 5.84
C ASP A 30 6.14 -7.73 6.77
N ALA A 31 4.87 -8.12 6.73
CA ALA A 31 3.82 -7.43 7.47
C ALA A 31 3.80 -7.78 8.97
N GLY A 32 4.63 -8.74 9.41
CA GLY A 32 4.60 -9.24 10.78
C GLY A 32 3.29 -9.97 11.12
N PRO A 33 3.13 -10.38 12.39
CA PRO A 33 2.05 -11.30 12.79
C PRO A 33 0.64 -10.73 12.73
N LYS A 34 0.50 -9.40 12.77
CA LYS A 34 -0.81 -8.70 12.76
C LYS A 34 -1.00 -7.82 11.53
N GLY A 35 -0.02 -7.75 10.64
CA GLY A 35 -0.13 -6.92 9.45
C GLY A 35 -0.93 -7.59 8.36
N THR A 36 -1.90 -6.85 7.82
CA THR A 36 -2.74 -7.33 6.72
C THR A 36 -2.74 -6.30 5.60
N PRO A 37 -1.72 -6.31 4.73
CA PRO A 37 -1.73 -5.51 3.52
C PRO A 37 -2.83 -5.99 2.56
N ASP A 38 -3.41 -5.05 1.82
CA ASP A 38 -4.40 -5.28 0.76
C ASP A 38 -4.03 -4.49 -0.50
N GLY A 39 -4.91 -3.68 -1.08
CA GLY A 39 -4.60 -2.84 -2.23
C GLY A 39 -3.55 -1.77 -1.95
N PHE A 40 -2.69 -1.49 -2.93
CA PHE A 40 -1.67 -0.43 -2.83
C PHE A 40 -1.54 0.40 -4.11
N ARG A 41 -0.95 1.59 -3.98
CA ARG A 41 -0.49 2.44 -5.08
C ARG A 41 0.91 2.97 -4.79
N VAL A 42 1.56 3.51 -5.81
CA VAL A 42 2.90 4.07 -5.73
C VAL A 42 2.83 5.56 -6.09
N ASP A 43 3.53 6.39 -5.34
CA ASP A 43 3.68 7.82 -5.64
C ASP A 43 4.87 8.09 -6.58
N MET A 44 5.05 9.36 -6.99
CA MET A 44 6.11 9.77 -7.91
C MET A 44 7.53 9.57 -7.35
N ASP A 45 7.69 9.44 -6.04
CA ASP A 45 8.97 9.20 -5.38
C ASP A 45 9.26 7.69 -5.19
N GLY A 46 8.33 6.83 -5.62
CA GLY A 46 8.42 5.38 -5.50
C GLY A 46 7.95 4.83 -4.16
N ASN A 47 7.35 5.66 -3.29
CA ASN A 47 6.81 5.17 -2.02
C ASN A 47 5.54 4.37 -2.26
N LEU A 48 5.38 3.29 -1.52
CA LEU A 48 4.23 2.41 -1.57
C LEU A 48 3.22 2.80 -0.51
N TRP A 49 2.00 3.12 -0.94
CA TRP A 49 0.84 3.46 -0.11
C TRP A 49 -0.11 2.26 -0.10
N CYS A 50 -0.26 1.57 1.03
CA CYS A 50 -1.00 0.30 1.13
C CYS A 50 -2.14 0.39 2.14
N GLY A 51 -3.34 -0.02 1.72
CA GLY A 51 -4.43 -0.30 2.63
C GLY A 51 -4.04 -1.42 3.61
N TRP A 52 -4.36 -1.21 4.88
CA TRP A 52 -3.94 -2.06 5.99
C TRP A 52 -5.07 -2.26 7.00
N GLY A 53 -5.09 -3.43 7.66
CA GLY A 53 -6.02 -3.67 8.78
C GLY A 53 -6.14 -5.13 9.22
N MET A 54 -7.34 -5.55 9.67
CA MET A 54 -7.72 -6.93 10.08
C MET A 54 -6.95 -7.59 11.25
N GLY A 55 -5.79 -7.08 11.65
CA GLY A 55 -5.02 -7.65 12.77
C GLY A 55 -5.35 -6.98 14.10
N SER A 56 -5.08 -5.68 14.19
CA SER A 56 -5.43 -4.89 15.36
C SER A 56 -5.88 -3.48 14.96
N PRO A 57 -6.83 -2.85 15.69
CA PRO A 57 -7.35 -1.54 15.31
C PRO A 57 -6.27 -0.45 15.22
N ASP A 58 -5.20 -0.58 16.00
CA ASP A 58 -4.03 0.28 15.94
C ASP A 58 -3.16 0.06 14.69
N LEU A 59 -3.54 -0.81 13.75
CA LEU A 59 -2.92 -0.95 12.43
C LEU A 59 -3.87 -0.59 11.28
N ASP A 60 -5.14 -0.30 11.58
CA ASP A 60 -6.13 0.05 10.57
C ASP A 60 -5.79 1.39 9.89
N GLY A 61 -6.04 1.45 8.58
CA GLY A 61 -5.82 2.62 7.74
C GLY A 61 -4.85 2.35 6.60
N VAL A 62 -3.92 3.26 6.35
CA VAL A 62 -2.93 3.18 5.26
C VAL A 62 -1.52 3.20 5.82
N MET A 63 -0.70 2.24 5.45
CA MET A 63 0.73 2.20 5.73
C MET A 63 1.52 2.70 4.51
N ILE A 64 2.56 3.50 4.76
CA ILE A 64 3.40 4.12 3.73
C ILE A 64 4.82 3.61 3.91
N PHE A 65 5.39 3.08 2.83
CA PHE A 65 6.73 2.52 2.81
C PHE A 65 7.59 3.22 1.76
N ALA A 66 8.85 3.48 2.07
CA ALA A 66 9.85 3.92 1.11
C ALA A 66 10.09 2.84 0.03
N PRO A 67 10.76 3.16 -1.10
CA PRO A 67 11.01 2.21 -2.18
C PRO A 67 11.79 0.96 -1.76
N ASP A 68 12.56 1.04 -0.68
CA ASP A 68 13.33 -0.06 -0.09
C ASP A 68 12.51 -0.94 0.87
N GLY A 69 11.22 -0.61 1.09
CA GLY A 69 10.32 -1.32 1.99
C GLY A 69 10.32 -0.81 3.44
N LYS A 70 11.10 0.23 3.77
CA LYS A 70 11.11 0.82 5.12
C LYS A 70 9.80 1.57 5.40
N PRO A 71 9.11 1.35 6.53
CA PRO A 71 7.94 2.15 6.89
C PRO A 71 8.33 3.60 7.17
N ILE A 72 7.63 4.55 6.55
CA ILE A 72 7.89 5.99 6.66
C ILE A 72 6.68 6.80 7.11
N GLY A 73 5.48 6.21 7.14
CA GLY A 73 4.30 6.92 7.59
C GLY A 73 3.07 6.02 7.71
N ARG A 74 2.03 6.59 8.32
CA ARG A 74 0.73 5.96 8.47
C ARG A 74 -0.38 7.00 8.49
N ILE A 75 -1.49 6.69 7.83
CA ILE A 75 -2.77 7.39 8.01
C ILE A 75 -3.68 6.46 8.82
N ALA A 76 -4.00 6.83 10.05
CA ALA A 76 -4.93 6.07 10.88
C ALA A 76 -6.37 6.30 10.39
N LEU A 77 -7.13 5.21 10.28
CA LEU A 77 -8.57 5.22 10.04
C LEU A 77 -9.27 4.44 11.17
N PRO A 78 -10.55 4.69 11.46
CA PRO A 78 -11.30 3.97 12.50
C PRO A 78 -11.68 2.52 12.09
N GLU A 79 -11.26 2.07 10.91
CA GLU A 79 -11.56 0.77 10.32
C GLU A 79 -10.51 0.41 9.26
N ARG A 80 -10.40 -0.89 8.95
CA ARG A 80 -9.49 -1.39 7.90
C ARG A 80 -9.69 -0.67 6.57
N CYS A 81 -8.59 -0.47 5.84
CA CYS A 81 -8.62 0.03 4.46
C CYS A 81 -8.30 -1.11 3.49
N ALA A 82 -9.19 -1.37 2.53
CA ALA A 82 -8.99 -2.42 1.54
C ALA A 82 -8.21 -1.92 0.31
N ASN A 83 -8.36 -0.65 -0.07
CA ASN A 83 -7.68 -0.12 -1.26
C ASN A 83 -7.51 1.39 -1.20
N VAL A 84 -6.53 1.88 -1.97
CA VAL A 84 -6.23 3.31 -2.11
C VAL A 84 -6.08 3.69 -3.57
N CYS A 85 -6.36 4.95 -3.90
CA CYS A 85 -6.10 5.52 -5.21
C CYS A 85 -5.80 7.00 -5.12
N PHE A 86 -4.76 7.46 -5.83
CA PHE A 86 -4.52 8.88 -6.03
C PHE A 86 -5.45 9.42 -7.12
N GLY A 87 -6.09 10.55 -6.85
CA GLY A 87 -6.98 11.21 -7.80
C GLY A 87 -7.07 12.72 -7.56
N GLY A 88 -8.14 13.33 -8.07
CA GLY A 88 -8.25 14.79 -8.19
C GLY A 88 -7.41 15.34 -9.34
N LEU A 89 -7.62 16.62 -9.67
CA LEU A 89 -6.99 17.28 -10.82
C LEU A 89 -5.46 17.17 -10.83
N HIS A 90 -4.86 17.20 -9.64
CA HIS A 90 -3.40 17.17 -9.47
C HIS A 90 -2.87 15.80 -9.00
N ARG A 91 -3.70 14.73 -9.00
CA ARG A 91 -3.35 13.39 -8.47
C ARG A 91 -2.81 13.40 -7.04
N ASN A 92 -3.15 14.41 -6.24
CA ASN A 92 -2.68 14.63 -4.87
C ASN A 92 -3.79 14.47 -3.83
N ARG A 93 -4.94 13.91 -4.22
CA ARG A 93 -6.00 13.50 -3.29
C ARG A 93 -6.01 11.98 -3.20
N LEU A 94 -5.63 11.44 -2.06
CA LEU A 94 -5.68 10.01 -1.79
C LEU A 94 -7.10 9.63 -1.38
N PHE A 95 -7.76 8.81 -2.18
CA PHE A 95 -9.01 8.14 -1.84
C PHE A 95 -8.71 6.80 -1.18
N MET A 96 -9.44 6.47 -0.11
CA MET A 96 -9.22 5.28 0.71
C MET A 96 -10.55 4.56 0.90
N ALA A 97 -10.71 3.43 0.21
CA ALA A 97 -11.88 2.57 0.33
C ALA A 97 -11.71 1.68 1.57
N ALA A 98 -12.44 2.02 2.62
CA ALA A 98 -12.51 1.25 3.84
C ALA A 98 -13.72 0.29 3.82
N SER A 99 -13.99 -0.39 4.93
CA SER A 99 -15.06 -1.39 5.00
C SER A 99 -16.43 -0.79 4.70
N THR A 100 -16.77 0.29 5.40
CA THR A 100 -18.11 0.90 5.37
C THR A 100 -18.12 2.33 4.83
N SER A 101 -16.92 2.92 4.66
CA SER A 101 -16.75 4.33 4.32
C SER A 101 -15.71 4.54 3.22
N LEU A 102 -15.82 5.68 2.54
CA LEU A 102 -14.78 6.22 1.66
C LEU A 102 -14.19 7.47 2.32
N TYR A 103 -12.88 7.44 2.59
CA TYR A 103 -12.14 8.59 3.11
C TYR A 103 -11.34 9.25 1.99
N ALA A 104 -11.05 10.53 2.14
CA ALA A 104 -10.14 11.22 1.23
C ALA A 104 -9.29 12.27 1.95
N LEU A 105 -8.02 12.35 1.58
CA LEU A 105 -7.05 13.29 2.15
C LEU A 105 -6.20 13.91 1.04
N TYR A 106 -5.95 15.22 1.10
CA TYR A 106 -4.92 15.84 0.28
C TYR A 106 -3.53 15.53 0.86
N VAL A 107 -2.61 15.12 0.00
CA VAL A 107 -1.24 14.76 0.36
C VAL A 107 -0.23 15.58 -0.44
N ASN A 108 0.98 15.72 0.08
CA ASN A 108 2.05 16.54 -0.53
C ASN A 108 2.88 15.78 -1.58
N THR A 109 2.29 14.75 -2.19
CA THR A 109 2.88 14.00 -3.31
C THR A 109 1.79 13.71 -4.34
N GLN A 110 2.16 13.11 -5.45
CA GLN A 110 1.26 12.70 -6.51
C GLN A 110 1.36 11.20 -6.74
N GLY A 111 0.25 10.57 -7.09
CA GLY A 111 0.30 9.21 -7.62
C GLY A 111 1.10 9.17 -8.93
N VAL A 112 1.86 8.09 -9.13
CA VAL A 112 2.58 7.86 -10.39
C VAL A 112 1.61 7.91 -11.58
N ALA A 113 2.03 8.55 -12.67
CA ALA A 113 1.25 8.60 -13.90
C ALA A 113 1.16 7.20 -14.54
N TYR A 114 0.00 6.88 -15.09
CA TYR A 114 -0.29 5.65 -15.84
C TYR A 114 -0.30 5.91 -17.35
#